data_AF-A0A1Q9A4J7-F1
#
_entry.id   AF-A0A1Q9A4J7-F1
#
_cell.length_a   1.000
_cell.length_b   1.000
_cell.length_c   1.000
_cell.angle_alpha   90.00
_cell.angle_beta   90.00
_cell.angle_gamma   90.00
#
_symmetry.space_group_name_H-M   'P 1'
#
loop_
_entity.id
_entity.type
_entity.pdbx_description
1 polymer ?
#
loop_
_entity_poly.entity_id
_entity_poly.type
_entity_poly.pdbx_seq_one_letter_code
_entity_poly.pdbx_strand_id
1 'polypeptide(L)'
;MSKDLPTGTETLAADLRRRCETLSAKLDDAASPQQDAALRAEIADIAAGMIVLTARSEGKDSPIPSLLAKAAPGSAASDASGDDVAQPLRDRIKALAPDLLGD
;
A
#
# COMPACT_ATOMS: atom_id res chain seq x y z
N MET A 1 18.14 -25.78 -18.55
CA MET A 1 17.53 -24.46 -18.82
C MET A 1 16.30 -24.36 -17.92
N SER A 2 16.52 -24.20 -16.61
CA SER A 2 15.43 -23.95 -15.67
C SER A 2 14.92 -22.56 -15.98
N LYS A 3 13.71 -22.49 -16.54
CA LYS A 3 13.07 -21.23 -16.86
C LYS A 3 12.74 -20.60 -15.52
N ASP A 4 13.43 -19.53 -15.15
CA ASP A 4 13.16 -18.76 -13.94
C ASP A 4 11.71 -18.26 -14.02
N LEU A 5 10.79 -18.94 -13.32
CA LEU A 5 9.45 -18.41 -13.15
C LEU A 5 9.58 -17.17 -12.26
N PRO A 6 8.96 -16.04 -12.64
CA PRO A 6 9.01 -14.84 -11.81
C PRO A 6 8.46 -15.17 -10.43
N THR A 7 9.22 -14.84 -9.40
CA THR A 7 8.77 -15.07 -8.01
C THR A 7 7.56 -14.17 -7.70
N GLY A 8 6.80 -14.51 -6.66
CA GLY A 8 5.66 -13.69 -6.23
C GLY A 8 6.04 -12.23 -5.98
N THR A 9 7.26 -11.99 -5.47
CA THR A 9 7.81 -10.65 -5.21
C THR A 9 8.11 -9.86 -6.49
N GLU A 10 8.69 -10.49 -7.51
CA GLU A 10 9.00 -9.85 -8.80
C GLU A 10 7.73 -9.48 -9.56
N THR A 11 6.73 -10.36 -9.52
CA THR A 11 5.42 -10.12 -10.12
C THR A 11 4.71 -8.95 -9.45
N LEU A 12 4.71 -8.91 -8.11
CA LEU A 12 4.18 -7.79 -7.33
C LEU A 12 4.90 -6.47 -7.66
N ALA A 13 6.23 -6.49 -7.75
CA ALA A 13 7.00 -5.31 -8.10
C ALA A 13 6.68 -4.78 -9.51
N ALA A 14 6.47 -5.67 -10.48
CA ALA A 14 6.08 -5.28 -11.84
C ALA A 14 4.68 -4.66 -11.89
N ASP A 15 3.70 -5.27 -11.19
CA ASP A 15 2.34 -4.73 -11.11
C ASP A 15 2.31 -3.34 -10.46
N LEU A 16 3.02 -3.16 -9.33
CA LEU A 16 3.06 -1.87 -8.64
C LEU A 16 3.68 -0.77 -9.50
N ARG A 17 4.75 -1.06 -10.25
CA ARG A 17 5.33 -0.09 -11.20
C ARG A 17 4.33 0.33 -12.27
N ARG A 18 3.65 -0.64 -12.91
CA ARG A 18 2.63 -0.36 -13.92
C ARG A 18 1.49 0.49 -13.36
N ARG A 19 1.07 0.21 -12.12
CA ARG A 19 0.02 0.97 -11.43
C ARG A 19 0.47 2.40 -11.11
N CYS A 20 1.72 2.61 -10.69
CA CYS A 20 2.28 3.95 -10.48
C CYS A 20 2.32 4.77 -11.78
N GLU A 21 2.74 4.16 -12.89
CA GLU A 21 2.73 4.83 -14.21
C GLU A 21 1.31 5.24 -14.60
N THR A 22 0.35 4.34 -14.41
CA THR A 22 -1.07 4.61 -14.71
C THR A 22 -1.64 5.70 -13.81
N LEU A 23 -1.32 5.67 -12.50
CA LEU A 23 -1.74 6.68 -11.54
C LEU A 23 -1.19 8.06 -11.91
N SER A 24 0.08 8.14 -12.34
CA SER A 24 0.72 9.40 -12.71
C SER A 24 -0.04 10.09 -13.85
N ALA A 25 -0.43 9.32 -14.88
CA ALA A 25 -1.24 9.85 -15.97
C ALA A 25 -2.63 10.34 -15.49
N LYS A 26 -3.27 9.64 -14.54
CA LYS A 26 -4.57 10.04 -14.00
C LYS A 26 -4.51 11.29 -13.12
N LEU A 27 -3.40 11.49 -12.41
CA LEU A 27 -3.21 12.67 -11.54
C LEU A 27 -3.17 13.96 -12.36
N ASP A 28 -2.55 13.92 -13.54
CA ASP A 28 -2.50 15.06 -14.45
C ASP A 28 -3.88 15.45 -15.01
N ASP A 29 -4.80 14.48 -15.13
CA ASP A 29 -6.15 14.65 -15.70
C ASP A 29 -7.26 14.92 -14.67
N ALA A 30 -6.93 14.93 -13.38
CA ALA A 30 -7.92 15.01 -12.30
C ALA A 30 -8.55 16.42 -12.19
N ALA A 31 -9.88 16.52 -12.31
CA ALA A 31 -10.57 17.82 -12.36
C ALA A 31 -11.80 17.94 -11.44
N SER A 32 -12.13 16.90 -10.65
CA SER A 32 -13.29 16.91 -9.77
C SER A 32 -13.00 16.35 -8.37
N PRO A 33 -13.73 16.80 -7.32
CA PRO A 33 -13.59 16.25 -5.97
C PRO A 33 -13.82 14.74 -5.86
N GLN A 34 -14.69 14.18 -6.72
CA GLN A 34 -14.96 12.75 -6.77
C GLN A 34 -13.78 11.98 -7.37
N GLN A 35 -13.13 12.53 -8.41
CA GLN A 35 -11.89 11.97 -8.96
C GLN A 35 -10.76 12.05 -7.95
N ASP A 36 -10.64 13.16 -7.23
CA ASP A 36 -9.65 13.33 -6.16
C ASP A 36 -9.81 12.29 -5.05
N ALA A 37 -11.04 12.03 -4.58
CA ALA A 37 -11.29 10.98 -3.59
C ALA A 37 -10.90 9.58 -4.10
N ALA A 38 -11.23 9.26 -5.36
CA ALA A 38 -10.85 7.98 -5.97
C ALA A 38 -9.32 7.84 -6.13
N LEU A 39 -8.64 8.92 -6.50
CA LEU A 39 -7.18 8.96 -6.62
C LEU A 39 -6.52 8.77 -5.26
N ARG A 40 -7.03 9.41 -4.21
CA ARG A 40 -6.53 9.22 -2.84
C ARG A 40 -6.65 7.76 -2.37
N ALA A 41 -7.72 7.06 -2.75
CA ALA A 41 -7.86 5.63 -2.47
C ALA A 41 -6.87 4.77 -3.27
N GLU A 42 -6.66 5.06 -4.56
CA GLU A 42 -5.70 4.35 -5.40
C GLU A 42 -4.25 4.54 -4.92
N ILE A 43 -3.90 5.75 -4.46
CA ILE A 43 -2.61 6.07 -3.82
C ILE A 43 -2.41 5.22 -2.56
N ALA A 44 -3.41 5.15 -1.68
CA ALA A 44 -3.34 4.38 -0.44
C ALA A 44 -3.13 2.88 -0.71
N ASP A 45 -3.78 2.34 -1.75
CA ASP A 45 -3.64 0.95 -2.18
C ASP A 45 -2.25 0.63 -2.71
N ILE A 46 -1.68 1.52 -3.53
CA ILE A 46 -0.32 1.36 -4.05
C ILE A 46 0.69 1.43 -2.91
N ALA A 47 0.54 2.39 -1.99
CA ALA A 47 1.41 2.52 -0.83
C ALA A 47 1.38 1.26 0.05
N ALA A 48 0.21 0.66 0.28
CA ALA A 48 0.10 -0.59 1.04
C ALA A 48 0.85 -1.76 0.35
N GLY A 49 0.75 -1.87 -0.98
CA GLY A 49 1.49 -2.87 -1.75
C GLY A 49 3.00 -2.68 -1.70
N MET A 50 3.47 -1.43 -1.76
CA MET A 50 4.90 -1.10 -1.63
C MET A 50 5.46 -1.51 -0.26
N ILE A 51 4.70 -1.31 0.82
CA ILE A 51 5.11 -1.74 2.16
C ILE A 51 5.24 -3.26 2.26
N VAL A 52 4.29 -4.01 1.69
CA VAL A 52 4.37 -5.48 1.60
C VAL A 52 5.59 -5.93 0.81
N LEU A 53 5.85 -5.30 -0.34
CA LEU A 53 7.00 -5.60 -1.19
C LEU A 53 8.32 -5.38 -0.43
N THR A 54 8.45 -4.25 0.27
CA THR A 54 9.65 -3.94 1.04
C THR A 54 9.90 -4.95 2.14
N ALA A 55 8.87 -5.28 2.91
CA ALA A 55 9.01 -6.26 4.00
C ALA A 55 9.32 -7.68 3.49
N ARG A 56 8.75 -8.10 2.35
CA ARG A 56 9.11 -9.39 1.70
C ARG A 56 10.56 -9.40 1.21
N SER A 57 11.05 -8.25 0.73
CA SER A 57 12.43 -8.10 0.26
C SER A 57 13.45 -8.10 1.41
N GLU A 58 13.08 -7.53 2.56
CA GLU A 58 13.90 -7.49 3.77
C GLU A 58 13.86 -8.81 4.58
N GLY A 59 12.77 -9.58 4.45
CA GLY A 59 12.60 -10.87 5.12
C GLY A 59 12.35 -10.73 6.63
N LYS A 60 12.77 -11.76 7.39
CA LYS A 60 12.45 -11.90 8.83
C LYS A 60 12.92 -10.74 9.72
N ASP A 61 13.92 -9.98 9.28
CA ASP A 61 14.53 -8.90 10.05
C ASP A 61 13.91 -7.53 9.70
N SER A 62 12.86 -7.50 8.87
CA SER A 62 12.16 -6.27 8.51
C SER A 62 11.56 -5.59 9.75
N PRO A 63 11.78 -4.27 9.94
CA PRO A 63 11.16 -3.52 11.03
C PRO A 63 9.68 -3.18 10.76
N ILE A 64 9.22 -3.34 9.52
CA ILE A 64 7.89 -2.89 9.06
C ILE A 64 6.74 -3.44 9.94
N PRO A 65 6.69 -4.73 10.31
CA PRO A 65 5.64 -5.24 11.20
C PRO A 65 5.56 -4.49 12.54
N SER A 66 6.71 -4.18 13.15
CA SER A 66 6.78 -3.45 14.42
C SER A 66 6.33 -1.99 14.30
N LEU A 67 6.66 -1.35 13.17
CA LEU A 67 6.27 0.03 12.89
C LEU A 67 4.75 0.14 12.71
N LEU A 68 4.16 -0.82 11.99
CA LEU A 68 2.71 -0.90 11.82
C LEU A 68 2.02 -1.06 13.18
N ALA A 69 2.59 -1.87 14.09
CA ALA A 69 2.05 -2.12 15.44
C ALA A 69 1.94 -0.85 16.27
N LYS A 70 2.96 0.01 16.21
CA LYS A 70 3.05 1.23 17.01
C LYS A 70 2.10 2.34 16.56
N ALA A 71 1.62 2.30 15.32
CA ALA A 71 0.74 3.32 14.73
C ALA A 71 -0.77 3.11 15.03
N ALA A 72 -1.15 2.45 16.12
CA ALA A 72 -2.55 2.09 16.42
C ALA A 72 -3.43 3.26 16.88
N PRO A 73 -4.76 3.24 16.60
CA PRO A 73 -5.64 4.37 16.87
C PRO A 73 -5.63 4.69 18.36
N GLY A 74 -5.12 5.86 18.70
CA GLY A 74 -4.81 6.30 20.06
C GLY A 74 -3.65 7.30 20.13
N SER A 75 -2.80 7.37 19.09
CA SER A 75 -1.75 8.38 18.97
C SER A 75 -2.04 9.38 17.83
N ALA A 76 -2.87 10.39 18.16
CA ALA A 76 -3.10 11.68 17.48
C ALA A 76 -3.73 11.67 16.06
N ALA A 77 -4.70 12.52 15.69
CA ALA A 77 -5.44 13.57 16.39
C ALA A 77 -6.87 13.59 15.85
N SER A 78 -7.82 13.76 16.77
CA SER A 78 -9.23 14.06 16.54
C SER A 78 -9.31 15.40 15.81
N ASP A 79 -9.75 15.38 14.54
CA ASP A 79 -10.49 16.44 13.85
C ASP A 79 -10.84 15.90 12.46
N ALA A 80 -11.84 15.02 12.45
CA ALA A 80 -12.30 14.34 11.25
C ALA A 80 -13.07 15.30 10.33
N SER A 81 -12.48 15.61 9.18
CA SER A 81 -13.13 15.97 7.91
C SER A 81 -12.06 15.93 6.81
N GLY A 82 -12.14 15.16 5.71
CA GLY A 82 -13.30 14.50 5.10
C GLY A 82 -13.13 12.99 4.84
N ASP A 83 -14.17 12.24 5.18
CA ASP A 83 -14.43 10.83 4.90
C ASP A 83 -13.22 9.87 4.88
N ASP A 84 -12.70 9.73 6.10
CA ASP A 84 -12.28 8.48 6.76
C ASP A 84 -11.11 7.67 6.19
N VAL A 85 -9.92 8.30 6.13
CA VAL A 85 -8.58 7.68 5.90
C VAL A 85 -8.60 6.57 4.83
N ALA A 86 -9.21 6.80 3.66
CA ALA A 86 -9.57 5.77 2.65
C ALA A 86 -8.84 4.41 2.76
N GLN A 87 -9.43 3.30 3.21
CA GLN A 87 -9.86 3.00 4.58
C GLN A 87 -8.68 2.20 5.23
N PRO A 88 -8.41 2.31 6.55
CA PRO A 88 -7.12 2.69 7.17
C PRO A 88 -5.84 1.94 6.72
N LEU A 89 -5.10 2.45 5.72
CA LEU A 89 -3.87 1.88 5.10
C LEU A 89 -3.98 0.38 4.73
N ARG A 90 -5.11 0.03 4.13
CA ARG A 90 -5.65 -1.32 3.96
C ARG A 90 -5.68 -2.08 5.29
N ASP A 91 -6.51 -1.49 6.14
CA ASP A 91 -6.88 -1.74 7.53
C ASP A 91 -5.72 -2.22 8.41
N ARG A 92 -4.64 -1.45 8.22
CA ARG A 92 -3.29 -1.49 8.78
C ARG A 92 -2.53 -2.72 8.37
N ILE A 93 -2.46 -2.90 7.05
CA ILE A 93 -1.96 -4.08 6.36
C ILE A 93 -2.38 -5.30 7.20
N LYS A 94 -3.72 -5.31 7.21
CA LYS A 94 -4.71 -6.08 7.94
C LYS A 94 -4.35 -6.36 9.39
N ALA A 95 -4.25 -5.27 10.12
CA ALA A 95 -3.98 -5.16 11.54
C ALA A 95 -2.68 -5.82 11.97
N LEU A 96 -1.58 -5.41 11.33
CA LEU A 96 -0.20 -5.50 11.82
C LEU A 96 0.71 -6.54 11.18
N ALA A 97 0.42 -6.90 9.92
CA ALA A 97 1.21 -7.81 9.10
C ALA A 97 0.93 -9.30 9.36
N PRO A 98 -0.08 -9.93 8.74
CA PRO A 98 -0.34 -11.36 8.94
C PRO A 98 0.56 -12.22 8.02
N ASP A 99 1.87 -12.06 8.14
CA ASP A 99 2.90 -12.53 7.20
C ASP A 99 2.75 -11.92 5.79
N LEU A 100 2.15 -10.70 5.72
CA LEU A 100 2.02 -9.87 4.51
C LEU A 100 1.53 -10.64 3.26
N LEU A 101 0.71 -11.66 3.58
CA LEU A 101 -0.48 -12.18 2.93
C LEU A 101 -0.34 -13.13 1.72
N GLY A 102 0.75 -13.91 1.66
CA GLY A 102 0.88 -15.19 0.91
C GLY A 102 1.26 -15.12 -0.58
N ASP A 103 1.94 -16.17 -1.10
CA ASP A 103 2.39 -16.36 -2.50
C ASP A 103 1.27 -16.74 -3.48
#